data_AF-A0A1A8GEI9-F1
#
_entry.id   AF-A0A1A8GEI9-F1
#
_cell.length_a   1.000
_cell.length_b   1.000
_cell.length_c   1.000
_cell.angle_alpha   90.00
_cell.angle_beta   90.00
_cell.angle_gamma   90.00
#
_symmetry.space_group_name_H-M   'P 1'
#
loop_
_entity.id
_entity.type
_entity.pdbx_description
1 polymer ?
#
loop_
_entity_poly.entity_id
_entity_poly.type
_entity_poly.pdbx_seq_one_letter_code
_entity_poly.pdbx_strand_id
1 'polypeptide(L)'
;ALKPIDEMFLFLTYLSLGLLQKDLAHRFKIHQSTVSRIINTWANFLYTVLGAVGIWMSEDEVKTHLPDVFKNYSNTQVVLDCTELRCQTPNSLLLQSEVFSTYKSHCTFKGLIGMAPHGAITFVSSLHEGSISDKEILKQSGIVSLLKPTAAIMVDKGFLVEDCVPCKVYIPAFLSKREQLSGAERGVDGSISKLVDALGDVRSWMATNSLHLNDAKTEVIVLSPGMSTRPCDAVNLGPLASNMKTTIRNLGVQLDSALKFDAQINQVVQSCFFNLRRLARIKPLLSRVHLETVTHAFVLSRLDYCNALYVSLSQ
;
A
#
# COMPACT_ATOMS: atom_id res chain seq x y z
N ALA A 1 1.91 11.43 -37.67
CA ALA A 1 1.15 11.31 -36.42
C ALA A 1 0.93 9.83 -36.14
N LEU A 2 0.86 9.41 -34.87
CA LEU A 2 0.51 8.03 -34.52
C LEU A 2 -0.96 7.75 -34.90
N LYS A 3 -1.30 6.49 -35.13
CA LYS A 3 -2.72 6.11 -35.31
C LYS A 3 -3.40 6.08 -33.92
N PRO A 4 -4.71 6.31 -33.82
CA PRO A 4 -5.42 6.30 -32.53
C PRO A 4 -5.20 5.02 -31.70
N ILE A 5 -5.07 3.86 -32.35
CA ILE A 5 -4.79 2.59 -31.67
C ILE A 5 -3.39 2.57 -31.04
N ASP A 6 -2.39 3.17 -31.68
CA ASP A 6 -1.03 3.27 -31.18
C ASP A 6 -0.94 4.30 -30.04
N GLU A 7 -1.73 5.36 -30.12
CA GLU A 7 -1.86 6.35 -29.05
C GLU A 7 -2.52 5.76 -27.80
N MET A 8 -3.59 4.98 -27.97
CA MET A 8 -4.22 4.23 -26.89
C MET A 8 -3.25 3.21 -26.28
N PHE A 9 -2.51 2.47 -27.12
CA PHE A 9 -1.51 1.52 -26.64
C PHE A 9 -0.39 2.22 -25.84
N LEU A 10 0.07 3.39 -26.29
CA LEU A 10 1.03 4.21 -25.54
C LEU A 10 0.46 4.62 -24.17
N PHE A 11 -0.78 5.09 -24.14
CA PHE A 11 -1.44 5.48 -22.90
C PHE A 11 -1.58 4.31 -21.91
N LEU A 12 -2.02 3.14 -22.38
CA LEU A 12 -2.10 1.94 -21.56
C LEU A 12 -0.73 1.48 -21.06
N THR A 13 0.29 1.54 -21.92
CA THR A 13 1.68 1.24 -21.54
C THR A 13 2.16 2.18 -20.44
N TYR A 14 1.82 3.48 -20.53
CA TYR A 14 2.13 4.46 -19.50
C TYR A 14 1.46 4.11 -18.16
N LEU A 15 0.16 3.80 -18.17
CA LEU A 15 -0.58 3.44 -16.96
C LEU A 15 -0.10 2.12 -16.33
N SER A 16 0.12 1.09 -17.14
CA SER A 16 0.47 -0.24 -16.63
C SER A 16 1.91 -0.35 -16.13
N LEU A 17 2.84 0.39 -16.74
CA LEU A 17 4.28 0.25 -16.46
C LEU A 17 4.91 1.48 -15.78
N GLY A 18 4.23 2.63 -15.74
CA GLY A 18 4.76 3.85 -15.12
C GLY A 18 6.01 4.39 -15.81
N LEU A 19 6.19 4.15 -17.11
CA LEU A 19 7.39 4.55 -17.84
C LEU A 19 7.52 6.08 -17.93
N LEU A 20 8.76 6.58 -17.92
CA LEU A 20 9.02 8.00 -18.12
C LEU A 20 8.58 8.43 -19.53
N GLN A 21 8.06 9.66 -19.68
CA GLN A 21 7.63 10.17 -20.99
C GLN A 21 8.77 10.19 -22.01
N LYS A 22 10.02 10.37 -21.57
CA LYS A 22 11.22 10.29 -22.40
C LYS A 22 11.46 8.87 -22.96
N ASP A 23 11.18 7.85 -22.17
CA ASP A 23 11.33 6.45 -22.59
C ASP A 23 10.25 6.06 -23.59
N LEU A 24 9.01 6.51 -23.34
CA LEU A 24 7.91 6.35 -24.29
C LEU A 24 8.19 7.08 -25.61
N ALA A 25 8.75 8.29 -25.55
CA ALA A 25 9.14 9.06 -26.74
C ALA A 25 10.12 8.26 -27.61
N HIS A 26 11.14 7.64 -26.99
CA HIS A 26 12.09 6.79 -27.68
C HIS A 26 11.44 5.52 -28.27
N ARG A 27 10.63 4.81 -27.49
CA ARG A 27 9.97 3.55 -27.91
C ARG A 27 9.04 3.74 -29.10
N PHE A 28 8.25 4.82 -29.09
CA PHE A 28 7.27 5.13 -30.13
C PHE A 28 7.83 6.04 -31.23
N LYS A 29 9.14 6.39 -31.17
CA LYS A 29 9.83 7.27 -32.14
C LYS A 29 9.10 8.60 -32.38
N ILE A 30 8.61 9.21 -31.30
CA ILE A 30 7.92 10.50 -31.31
C ILE A 30 8.54 11.46 -30.31
N HIS A 31 8.25 12.75 -30.42
CA HIS A 31 8.77 13.76 -29.49
C HIS A 31 8.09 13.65 -28.11
N GLN A 32 8.83 13.94 -27.02
CA GLN A 32 8.31 13.88 -25.64
C GLN A 32 7.06 14.76 -25.44
N SER A 33 7.01 15.94 -26.06
CA SER A 33 5.82 16.80 -26.00
C SER A 33 4.58 16.16 -26.64
N THR A 34 4.77 15.27 -27.64
CA THR A 34 3.68 14.52 -28.26
C THR A 34 3.18 13.40 -27.34
N VAL A 35 4.09 12.70 -26.66
CA VAL A 35 3.75 11.73 -25.61
C VAL A 35 2.90 12.38 -24.51
N SER A 36 3.33 13.53 -24.00
CA SER A 36 2.59 14.29 -22.99
C SER A 36 1.19 14.65 -23.45
N ARG A 37 1.06 15.14 -24.70
CA ARG A 37 -0.25 15.48 -25.29
C ARG A 37 -1.15 14.26 -25.40
N ILE A 38 -0.63 13.14 -25.92
CA ILE A 38 -1.37 11.87 -26.04
C ILE A 38 -1.88 11.42 -24.67
N ILE A 39 -1.02 11.41 -23.65
CA ILE A 39 -1.39 10.99 -22.29
C ILE A 39 -2.55 11.85 -21.76
N ASN A 40 -2.44 13.18 -21.86
CA ASN A 40 -3.48 14.09 -21.39
C ASN A 40 -4.78 13.95 -22.19
N THR A 41 -4.70 13.84 -23.52
CA THR A 41 -5.87 13.68 -24.38
C THR A 41 -6.63 12.39 -24.07
N TRP A 42 -5.94 11.25 -23.94
CA TRP A 42 -6.57 9.98 -23.61
C TRP A 42 -7.08 9.92 -22.17
N ALA A 43 -6.38 10.52 -21.22
CA ALA A 43 -6.88 10.66 -19.84
C ALA A 43 -8.21 11.43 -19.81
N ASN A 44 -8.28 12.58 -20.48
CA ASN A 44 -9.50 13.39 -20.56
C ASN A 44 -10.63 12.67 -21.31
N PHE A 45 -10.31 12.00 -22.43
CA PHE A 45 -11.29 11.24 -23.19
C PHE A 45 -11.89 10.11 -22.35
N LEU A 46 -11.05 9.32 -21.66
CA LEU A 46 -11.53 8.25 -20.78
C LEU A 46 -12.27 8.79 -19.58
N TYR A 47 -11.87 9.92 -19.02
CA TYR A 47 -12.64 10.59 -17.96
C TYR A 47 -14.05 10.92 -18.44
N THR A 48 -14.21 11.48 -19.64
CA THR A 48 -15.55 11.76 -20.20
C THR A 48 -16.35 10.50 -20.48
N VAL A 49 -15.74 9.49 -21.11
CA VAL A 49 -16.43 8.25 -21.50
C VAL A 49 -16.81 7.41 -20.28
N LEU A 50 -15.88 7.19 -19.36
CA LEU A 50 -16.11 6.39 -18.15
C LEU A 50 -16.95 7.16 -17.12
N GLY A 51 -16.81 8.48 -17.03
CA GLY A 51 -17.62 9.31 -16.16
C GLY A 51 -19.10 9.37 -16.55
N ALA A 52 -19.42 9.09 -17.83
CA ALA A 52 -20.81 8.94 -18.28
C ALA A 52 -21.44 7.59 -17.86
N VAL A 53 -20.64 6.62 -17.43
CA VAL A 53 -21.13 5.32 -16.96
C VAL A 53 -21.61 5.48 -15.51
N GLY A 54 -22.92 5.40 -15.30
CA GLY A 54 -23.50 5.33 -13.96
C GLY A 54 -23.13 4.01 -13.29
N ILE A 55 -22.04 4.01 -12.51
CA ILE A 55 -21.54 2.81 -11.79
C ILE A 55 -22.26 2.54 -10.46
N TRP A 56 -23.17 3.43 -10.04
CA TRP A 56 -23.91 3.27 -8.80
C TRP A 56 -24.94 2.13 -8.92
N MET A 57 -24.88 1.18 -8.00
CA MET A 57 -25.76 0.02 -7.98
C MET A 57 -26.99 0.25 -7.09
N SER A 58 -28.12 -0.34 -7.50
CA SER A 58 -29.33 -0.39 -6.67
C SER A 58 -29.15 -1.33 -5.47
N GLU A 59 -29.96 -1.13 -4.43
CA GLU A 59 -29.92 -2.01 -3.25
C GLU A 59 -30.21 -3.47 -3.58
N ASP A 60 -31.09 -3.72 -4.55
CA ASP A 60 -31.50 -5.08 -4.93
C ASP A 60 -30.39 -5.82 -5.66
N GLU A 61 -29.64 -5.12 -6.53
CA GLU A 61 -28.46 -5.66 -7.21
C GLU A 61 -27.34 -6.01 -6.21
N VAL A 62 -27.12 -5.13 -5.21
CA VAL A 62 -26.14 -5.37 -4.15
C VAL A 62 -26.55 -6.56 -3.29
N LYS A 63 -27.83 -6.64 -2.88
CA LYS A 63 -28.37 -7.75 -2.07
C LYS A 63 -28.27 -9.10 -2.80
N THR A 64 -28.51 -9.11 -4.11
CA THR A 64 -28.45 -10.34 -4.93
C THR A 64 -27.05 -10.98 -4.91
N HIS A 65 -26.00 -10.18 -4.80
CA HIS A 65 -24.60 -10.64 -4.81
C HIS A 65 -23.95 -10.56 -3.43
N LEU A 66 -24.72 -10.39 -2.36
CA LEU A 66 -24.18 -10.16 -1.02
C LEU A 66 -23.40 -11.39 -0.51
N PRO A 67 -22.11 -11.27 -0.16
CA PRO A 67 -21.35 -12.38 0.38
C PRO A 67 -21.82 -12.78 1.79
N ASP A 68 -21.69 -14.06 2.12
CA ASP A 68 -22.09 -14.63 3.42
C ASP A 68 -21.45 -13.94 4.64
N VAL A 69 -20.24 -13.39 4.49
CA VAL A 69 -19.54 -12.64 5.56
C VAL A 69 -20.30 -11.39 5.99
N PHE A 70 -21.13 -10.82 5.11
CA PHE A 70 -21.97 -9.66 5.38
C PHE A 70 -23.37 -10.03 5.92
N LYS A 71 -23.63 -11.28 6.32
CA LYS A 71 -24.93 -11.70 6.91
C LYS A 71 -25.37 -10.82 8.10
N ASN A 72 -24.42 -10.42 8.95
CA ASN A 72 -24.67 -9.53 10.09
C ASN A 72 -24.81 -8.04 9.70
N TYR A 73 -24.57 -7.73 8.42
CA TYR A 73 -24.55 -6.39 7.82
C TYR A 73 -25.38 -6.40 6.52
N SER A 74 -26.53 -7.08 6.54
CA SER A 74 -27.28 -7.46 5.32
C SER A 74 -27.85 -6.29 4.51
N ASN A 75 -27.96 -5.11 5.12
CA ASN A 75 -28.41 -3.89 4.46
C ASN A 75 -27.26 -2.96 4.03
N THR A 76 -26.00 -3.40 4.08
CA THR A 76 -24.85 -2.63 3.58
C THR A 76 -24.94 -2.47 2.06
N GLN A 77 -25.14 -1.23 1.61
CA GLN A 77 -25.15 -0.89 0.19
C GLN A 77 -23.74 -0.61 -0.32
N VAL A 78 -22.92 0.06 0.48
CA VAL A 78 -21.58 0.47 0.09
C VAL A 78 -20.63 0.50 1.29
N VAL A 79 -19.40 0.03 1.04
CA VAL A 79 -18.25 0.16 1.92
C VAL A 79 -17.46 1.37 1.43
N LEU A 80 -17.20 2.33 2.31
CA LEU A 80 -16.52 3.57 1.96
C LEU A 80 -15.14 3.63 2.59
N ASP A 81 -14.16 4.02 1.78
CA ASP A 81 -12.79 4.24 2.23
C ASP A 81 -12.15 5.42 1.50
N CYS A 82 -11.31 6.16 2.21
CA CYS A 82 -10.54 7.27 1.65
C CYS A 82 -9.18 6.76 1.18
N THR A 83 -8.95 6.79 -0.13
CA THR A 83 -7.67 6.42 -0.72
C THR A 83 -6.80 7.66 -0.93
N GLU A 84 -5.54 7.59 -0.49
CA GLU A 84 -4.54 8.64 -0.71
C GLU A 84 -3.57 8.25 -1.84
N LEU A 85 -3.49 9.12 -2.85
CA LEU A 85 -2.59 9.00 -4.00
C LEU A 85 -1.42 9.97 -3.81
N ARG A 86 -0.19 9.44 -3.77
CA ARG A 86 1.02 10.28 -3.72
C ARG A 86 1.12 11.13 -4.97
N CYS A 87 1.45 12.41 -4.79
CA CYS A 87 1.72 13.34 -5.88
C CYS A 87 3.11 13.97 -5.72
N GLN A 88 3.57 14.61 -6.79
CA GLN A 88 4.84 15.34 -6.75
C GLN A 88 4.71 16.54 -5.82
N THR A 89 5.71 16.76 -4.96
CA THR A 89 5.75 17.90 -4.05
C THR A 89 5.69 19.21 -4.84
N PRO A 90 4.68 20.07 -4.60
CA PRO A 90 4.60 21.39 -5.22
C PRO A 90 5.78 22.27 -4.79
N ASN A 91 6.25 23.15 -5.68
CA ASN A 91 7.29 24.14 -5.35
C ASN A 91 6.75 25.29 -4.46
N SER A 92 5.43 25.49 -4.43
CA SER A 92 4.79 26.48 -3.58
C SER A 92 4.59 25.91 -2.18
N LEU A 93 5.13 26.58 -1.16
CA LEU A 93 4.98 26.19 0.24
C LEU A 93 3.51 26.16 0.69
N LEU A 94 2.67 27.05 0.14
CA LEU A 94 1.24 27.08 0.42
C LEU A 94 0.56 25.80 -0.10
N LEU A 95 0.74 25.51 -1.40
CA LEU A 95 0.18 24.30 -2.01
C LEU A 95 0.75 23.03 -1.35
N GLN A 96 2.04 23.04 -0.99
CA GLN A 96 2.68 21.94 -0.27
C GLN A 96 2.00 21.69 1.07
N SER A 97 1.69 22.74 1.84
CA SER A 97 0.99 22.60 3.12
C SER A 97 -0.44 22.04 2.97
N GLU A 98 -1.13 22.39 1.87
CA GLU A 98 -2.48 21.92 1.58
C GLU A 98 -2.50 20.44 1.18
N VAL A 99 -1.59 20.01 0.29
CA VAL A 99 -1.55 18.63 -0.19
C VAL A 99 -0.79 17.69 0.75
N PHE A 100 -0.13 18.18 1.79
CA PHE A 100 0.63 17.33 2.71
C PHE A 100 -0.31 16.51 3.60
N SER A 101 -0.26 15.19 3.46
CA SER A 101 -0.91 14.27 4.39
C SER A 101 0.00 14.04 5.57
N THR A 102 -0.43 14.50 6.76
CA THR A 102 0.25 14.19 8.02
C THR A 102 0.29 12.68 8.28
N TYR A 103 -0.72 11.94 7.80
CA TYR A 103 -0.80 10.49 7.96
C TYR A 103 0.24 9.74 7.11
N LYS A 104 0.51 10.19 5.87
CA LYS A 104 1.48 9.56 4.96
C LYS A 104 2.85 10.25 4.95
N SER A 105 2.99 11.41 5.60
CA SER A 105 4.19 12.26 5.59
C SER A 105 4.67 12.63 4.17
N HIS A 106 3.74 12.79 3.24
CA HIS A 106 4.01 13.11 1.83
C HIS A 106 2.90 13.99 1.25
N CYS A 107 3.20 14.66 0.13
CA CYS A 107 2.18 15.32 -0.67
C CYS A 107 1.29 14.27 -1.34
N THR A 108 -0.01 14.35 -1.10
CA THR A 108 -1.01 13.40 -1.57
C THR A 108 -2.28 14.12 -2.01
N PHE A 109 -3.00 13.51 -2.95
CA PHE A 109 -4.41 13.78 -3.15
C PHE A 109 -5.23 12.67 -2.51
N LYS A 110 -6.35 13.01 -1.90
CA LYS A 110 -7.26 12.06 -1.26
C LYS A 110 -8.57 11.99 -2.04
N GLY A 111 -9.10 10.79 -2.22
CA GLY A 111 -10.41 10.56 -2.84
C GLY A 111 -11.21 9.51 -2.07
N LEU A 112 -12.53 9.66 -2.05
CA LEU A 112 -13.45 8.70 -1.48
C LEU A 112 -13.82 7.65 -2.53
N ILE A 113 -13.60 6.39 -2.19
CA ILE A 113 -13.98 5.24 -3.00
C ILE A 113 -15.11 4.50 -2.29
N GLY A 114 -16.15 4.16 -3.05
CA GLY A 114 -17.22 3.29 -2.61
C GLY A 114 -17.20 1.97 -3.34
N MET A 115 -17.24 0.88 -2.57
CA MET A 115 -17.30 -0.47 -3.07
C MET A 115 -18.56 -1.17 -2.57
N ALA A 116 -19.25 -1.90 -3.43
CA ALA A 116 -20.28 -2.83 -2.97
C ALA A 116 -19.63 -3.95 -2.11
N PRO A 117 -20.36 -4.57 -1.17
CA PRO A 117 -19.88 -5.68 -0.35
C PRO A 117 -19.23 -6.85 -1.12
N HIS A 118 -19.62 -7.07 -2.37
CA HIS A 118 -19.07 -8.11 -3.24
C HIS A 118 -17.82 -7.67 -4.03
N GLY A 119 -17.30 -6.47 -3.78
CA GLY A 119 -16.02 -5.98 -4.30
C GLY A 119 -16.09 -5.12 -5.57
N ALA A 120 -17.27 -4.88 -6.13
CA ALA A 120 -17.40 -3.96 -7.27
C ALA A 120 -17.24 -2.50 -6.82
N ILE A 121 -16.48 -1.69 -7.56
CA ILE A 121 -16.42 -0.24 -7.35
C ILE A 121 -17.72 0.38 -7.85
N THR A 122 -18.44 1.05 -6.97
CA THR A 122 -19.74 1.68 -7.25
C THR A 122 -19.73 3.19 -7.13
N PHE A 123 -18.66 3.76 -6.58
CA PHE A 123 -18.52 5.20 -6.43
C PHE A 123 -17.05 5.63 -6.39
N VAL A 124 -16.75 6.77 -7.03
CA VAL A 124 -15.43 7.42 -7.00
C VAL A 124 -15.67 8.93 -6.94
N SER A 125 -15.17 9.60 -5.89
CA SER A 125 -15.26 11.06 -5.77
C SER A 125 -14.19 11.76 -6.59
N SER A 126 -14.34 13.09 -6.73
CA SER A 126 -13.23 13.98 -7.08
C SER A 126 -12.08 13.84 -6.07
N LEU A 127 -10.87 14.14 -6.52
CA LEU A 127 -9.69 14.21 -5.66
C LEU A 127 -9.63 15.57 -4.97
N HIS A 128 -9.27 15.54 -3.69
CA HIS A 128 -9.09 16.69 -2.82
C HIS A 128 -7.67 16.70 -2.23
N GLU A 129 -7.28 17.81 -1.62
CA GLU A 129 -5.97 17.99 -1.01
C GLU A 129 -5.75 17.03 0.17
N GLY A 130 -4.53 16.50 0.34
CA GLY A 130 -4.24 15.45 1.34
C GLY A 130 -4.53 15.81 2.80
N SER A 131 -4.63 17.10 3.13
CA SER A 131 -4.94 17.58 4.50
C SER A 131 -6.43 17.57 4.83
N ILE A 132 -7.32 17.42 3.84
CA ILE A 132 -8.76 17.42 4.06
C ILE A 132 -9.20 16.21 4.90
N SER A 133 -10.14 16.44 5.82
CA SER A 133 -10.70 15.35 6.63
C SER A 133 -11.61 14.46 5.80
N ASP A 134 -11.64 13.16 6.12
CA ASP A 134 -12.50 12.20 5.42
C ASP A 134 -13.97 12.61 5.49
N LYS A 135 -14.40 13.14 6.64
CA LYS A 135 -15.76 13.65 6.87
C LYS A 135 -16.15 14.76 5.89
N GLU A 136 -15.21 15.66 5.59
CA GLU A 136 -15.44 16.75 4.67
C GLU A 136 -15.49 16.27 3.21
N ILE A 137 -14.63 15.30 2.84
CA ILE A 137 -14.72 14.64 1.52
C ILE A 137 -16.10 14.00 1.35
N LEU A 138 -16.60 13.27 2.37
CA LEU A 138 -17.90 12.61 2.28
C LEU A 138 -19.03 13.62 1.98
N LYS A 139 -19.03 14.77 2.64
CA LYS A 139 -20.02 15.84 2.39
C LYS A 139 -19.93 16.42 0.98
N GLN A 140 -18.72 16.65 0.49
CA GLN A 140 -18.48 17.29 -0.81
C GLN A 140 -18.54 16.31 -1.99
N SER A 141 -18.38 15.01 -1.74
CA SER A 141 -18.34 13.97 -2.77
C SER A 141 -19.65 13.80 -3.55
N GLY A 142 -20.78 14.22 -2.98
CA GLY A 142 -22.10 14.01 -3.54
C GLY A 142 -22.72 12.64 -3.21
N ILE A 143 -21.97 11.72 -2.58
CA ILE A 143 -22.47 10.37 -2.27
C ILE A 143 -23.68 10.37 -1.34
N VAL A 144 -23.78 11.35 -0.43
CA VAL A 144 -24.88 11.47 0.54
C VAL A 144 -26.24 11.54 -0.16
N SER A 145 -26.30 12.15 -1.35
CA SER A 145 -27.52 12.24 -2.16
C SER A 145 -27.97 10.92 -2.77
N LEU A 146 -27.06 9.94 -2.88
CA LEU A 146 -27.31 8.60 -3.43
C LEU A 146 -27.75 7.59 -2.36
N LEU A 147 -27.51 7.91 -1.09
CA LEU A 147 -27.79 7.02 0.04
C LEU A 147 -29.25 7.14 0.48
N LYS A 148 -29.93 5.99 0.55
CA LYS A 148 -31.30 5.90 1.06
C LYS A 148 -31.30 5.69 2.58
N PRO A 149 -32.28 6.21 3.33
CA PRO A 149 -32.38 6.00 4.78
C PRO A 149 -32.50 4.52 5.18
N THR A 150 -33.02 3.68 4.29
CA THR A 150 -33.18 2.22 4.47
C THR A 150 -31.87 1.44 4.34
N ALA A 151 -30.89 2.01 3.66
CA ALA A 151 -29.60 1.38 3.42
C ALA A 151 -28.68 1.52 4.65
N ALA A 152 -27.53 0.85 4.58
CA ALA A 152 -26.42 1.11 5.48
C ALA A 152 -25.13 1.32 4.67
N ILE A 153 -24.24 2.12 5.24
CA ILE A 153 -22.86 2.21 4.79
C ILE A 153 -21.95 1.50 5.79
N MET A 154 -20.83 0.98 5.31
CA MET A 154 -19.78 0.43 6.16
C MET A 154 -18.51 1.26 6.01
N VAL A 155 -17.88 1.62 7.12
CA VAL A 155 -16.71 2.51 7.15
C VAL A 155 -15.68 2.01 8.16
N ASP A 156 -14.42 2.43 8.00
CA ASP A 156 -13.37 2.16 9.00
C ASP A 156 -13.61 2.96 10.29
N LYS A 157 -13.05 2.51 11.43
CA LYS A 157 -13.23 3.11 12.76
C LYS A 157 -12.76 4.57 12.84
N GLY A 158 -11.76 4.94 12.03
CA GLY A 158 -11.30 6.33 11.94
C GLY A 158 -12.29 7.27 11.25
N PHE A 159 -13.31 6.73 10.58
CA PHE A 159 -14.17 7.47 9.68
C PHE A 159 -15.50 7.87 10.36
N LEU A 160 -15.43 8.91 11.21
CA LEU A 160 -16.55 9.39 12.01
C LEU A 160 -17.56 10.22 11.17
N VAL A 161 -18.54 9.54 10.55
CA VAL A 161 -19.51 10.15 9.62
C VAL A 161 -20.98 9.88 9.96
N GLU A 162 -21.26 9.30 11.13
CA GLU A 162 -22.61 8.98 11.60
C GLU A 162 -23.57 10.19 11.57
N ASP A 163 -23.07 11.39 11.84
CA ASP A 163 -23.84 12.63 11.84
C ASP A 163 -23.99 13.28 10.45
N CYS A 164 -23.37 12.71 9.41
CA CYS A 164 -23.33 13.27 8.06
C CYS A 164 -24.14 12.50 7.03
N VAL A 165 -24.71 11.36 7.41
CA VAL A 165 -25.42 10.48 6.48
C VAL A 165 -26.84 10.18 6.96
N PRO A 166 -27.82 10.01 6.04
CA PRO A 166 -29.20 9.75 6.41
C PRO A 166 -29.46 8.27 6.77
N CYS A 167 -28.45 7.41 6.67
CA CYS A 167 -28.55 5.96 6.73
C CYS A 167 -27.75 5.39 7.90
N LYS A 168 -27.94 4.10 8.20
CA LYS A 168 -27.20 3.42 9.27
C LYS A 168 -25.72 3.31 8.90
N VAL A 169 -24.82 3.55 9.85
CA VAL A 169 -23.38 3.34 9.67
C VAL A 169 -22.95 2.09 10.44
N TYR A 170 -22.25 1.20 9.75
CA TYR A 170 -21.56 0.08 10.37
C TYR A 170 -20.07 0.37 10.45
N ILE A 171 -19.55 0.27 11.67
CA ILE A 171 -18.11 0.25 11.93
C ILE A 171 -17.80 -1.17 12.43
N PRO A 172 -17.21 -2.04 11.60
CA PRO A 172 -16.84 -3.38 12.03
C PRO A 172 -15.89 -3.29 13.22
N ALA A 173 -16.14 -4.08 14.26
CA ALA A 173 -15.26 -4.14 15.41
C ALA A 173 -13.94 -4.85 15.05
N PHE A 174 -12.96 -4.10 14.55
CA PHE A 174 -11.58 -4.58 14.47
C PHE A 174 -10.98 -4.62 15.88
N LEU A 175 -10.74 -5.84 16.41
CA LEU A 175 -9.85 -6.25 17.54
C LEU A 175 -9.53 -5.23 18.66
N SER A 176 -10.37 -4.24 18.90
CA SER A 176 -10.14 -3.22 19.90
C SER A 176 -10.99 -3.55 21.11
N LYS A 177 -10.34 -4.13 22.12
CA LYS A 177 -10.91 -4.60 23.39
C LYS A 177 -11.75 -5.89 23.29
N ARG A 178 -11.08 -7.03 23.09
CA ARG A 178 -11.33 -8.07 24.10
C ARG A 178 -10.79 -7.50 25.40
N GLU A 179 -11.62 -7.47 26.43
CA GLU A 179 -11.18 -7.32 27.81
C GLU A 179 -9.83 -8.00 27.97
N GLN A 180 -8.89 -7.31 28.63
CA GLN A 180 -7.72 -7.99 29.18
C GLN A 180 -8.25 -9.25 29.84
N LEU A 181 -7.99 -10.40 29.21
CA LEU A 181 -8.25 -11.68 29.81
C LEU A 181 -7.46 -11.66 31.10
N SER A 182 -8.21 -11.69 32.20
CA SER A 182 -7.75 -11.67 33.58
C SER A 182 -6.42 -12.41 33.68
N GLY A 183 -5.41 -11.70 34.23
CA GLY A 183 -3.99 -12.06 34.21
C GLY A 183 -3.60 -13.29 35.02
N ALA A 184 -4.33 -14.39 34.89
CA ALA A 184 -4.05 -15.66 35.57
C ALA A 184 -3.73 -16.83 34.64
N GLU A 185 -3.98 -16.75 33.32
CA GLU A 185 -3.68 -17.88 32.41
C GLU A 185 -3.24 -17.42 31.01
N ARG A 186 -1.92 -17.32 30.78
CA ARG A 186 -1.30 -17.57 29.47
C ARG A 186 0.22 -17.62 29.58
N GLY A 187 0.76 -18.83 29.69
CA GLY A 187 2.15 -19.07 29.33
C GLY A 187 2.39 -18.73 27.86
N VAL A 188 3.63 -18.39 27.51
CA VAL A 188 4.11 -18.11 26.15
C VAL A 188 3.64 -19.18 25.13
N ASP A 189 3.49 -20.43 25.57
CA ASP A 189 2.98 -21.55 24.76
C ASP A 189 1.55 -21.35 24.22
N GLY A 190 0.65 -20.71 24.98
CA GLY A 190 -0.74 -20.51 24.56
C GLY A 190 -0.94 -19.39 23.52
N SER A 191 0.07 -18.54 23.32
CA SER A 191 0.08 -17.53 22.26
C SER A 191 0.71 -18.06 20.98
N ILE A 192 1.70 -18.95 21.12
CA ILE A 192 2.35 -19.63 20.00
C ILE A 192 1.39 -20.60 19.33
N SER A 193 0.59 -21.36 20.10
CA SER A 193 -0.41 -22.27 19.53
C SER A 193 -1.40 -21.53 18.62
N LYS A 194 -1.89 -20.36 19.04
CA LYS A 194 -2.77 -19.52 18.22
C LYS A 194 -2.13 -19.02 16.93
N LEU A 195 -0.82 -18.75 16.96
CA LEU A 195 -0.08 -18.34 15.77
C LEU A 195 0.08 -19.52 14.79
N VAL A 196 0.34 -20.72 15.30
CA VAL A 196 0.38 -21.95 14.50
C VAL A 196 -0.99 -22.26 13.89
N ASP A 197 -2.07 -22.11 14.65
CA ASP A 197 -3.44 -22.30 14.16
C ASP A 197 -3.77 -21.29 13.05
N ALA A 198 -3.45 -20.01 13.24
CA ALA A 198 -3.67 -18.97 12.24
C ALA A 198 -2.88 -19.22 10.94
N LEU A 199 -1.67 -19.75 11.03
CA LEU A 199 -0.90 -20.16 9.85
C LEU A 199 -1.55 -21.35 9.13
N GLY A 200 -2.17 -22.28 9.86
CA GLY A 200 -2.99 -23.36 9.31
C GLY A 200 -4.21 -22.84 8.53
N ASP A 201 -4.89 -21.83 9.07
CA ASP A 201 -6.01 -21.17 8.41
C ASP A 201 -5.58 -20.48 7.10
N VAL A 202 -4.45 -19.76 7.13
CA VAL A 202 -3.86 -19.12 5.93
C VAL A 202 -3.51 -20.17 4.88
N ARG A 203 -2.91 -21.30 5.28
CA ARG A 203 -2.58 -22.40 4.36
C ARG A 203 -3.83 -22.99 3.71
N SER A 204 -4.89 -23.18 4.49
CA SER A 204 -6.18 -23.72 4.02
C SER A 204 -6.87 -22.76 3.05
N TRP A 205 -6.85 -21.45 3.37
CA TRP A 205 -7.35 -20.41 2.48
C TRP A 205 -6.57 -20.36 1.17
N MET A 206 -5.24 -20.40 1.21
CA MET A 206 -4.41 -20.43 0.00
C MET A 206 -4.72 -21.65 -0.87
N ALA A 207 -4.83 -22.84 -0.29
CA ALA A 207 -5.16 -24.05 -1.01
C ALA A 207 -6.54 -23.97 -1.69
N THR A 208 -7.54 -23.39 -0.99
CA THR A 208 -8.88 -23.15 -1.55
C THR A 208 -8.84 -22.16 -2.73
N ASN A 209 -7.86 -21.25 -2.74
CA ASN A 209 -7.63 -20.29 -3.83
C ASN A 209 -6.60 -20.77 -4.85
N SER A 210 -6.29 -22.08 -4.91
CA SER A 210 -5.31 -22.67 -5.84
C SER A 210 -3.89 -22.09 -5.72
N LEU A 211 -3.55 -21.58 -4.53
CA LEU A 211 -2.22 -21.09 -4.18
C LEU A 211 -1.53 -22.09 -3.25
N HIS A 212 -0.22 -22.25 -3.42
CA HIS A 212 0.60 -23.12 -2.58
C HIS A 212 1.68 -22.33 -1.85
N LEU A 213 1.75 -22.50 -0.53
CA LEU A 213 2.82 -21.94 0.29
C LEU A 213 4.13 -22.63 -0.05
N ASN A 214 5.15 -21.85 -0.38
CA ASN A 214 6.46 -22.41 -0.70
C ASN A 214 7.24 -22.69 0.58
N ASP A 215 7.03 -23.87 1.17
CA ASP A 215 7.67 -24.29 2.42
C ASP A 215 9.21 -24.24 2.33
N ALA A 216 9.79 -24.40 1.15
CA ALA A 216 11.24 -24.29 0.93
C ALA A 216 11.78 -22.85 1.01
N LYS A 217 10.92 -21.84 0.85
CA LYS A 217 11.25 -20.41 1.01
C LYS A 217 10.75 -19.80 2.32
N THR A 218 9.95 -20.52 3.09
CA THR A 218 9.43 -20.06 4.37
C THR A 218 10.56 -20.08 5.41
N GLU A 219 10.88 -18.91 5.97
CA GLU A 219 11.87 -18.76 7.04
C GLU A 219 11.22 -18.10 8.25
N VAL A 220 11.62 -18.51 9.45
CA VAL A 220 11.10 -17.98 10.72
C VAL A 220 12.25 -17.38 11.52
N ILE A 221 12.06 -16.18 12.04
CA ILE A 221 12.98 -15.55 13.00
C ILE A 221 12.22 -15.26 14.29
N VAL A 222 12.86 -15.52 15.43
CA VAL A 222 12.33 -15.17 16.75
C VAL A 222 13.13 -14.00 17.27
N LEU A 223 12.44 -12.88 17.53
CA LEU A 223 13.01 -11.68 18.11
C LEU A 223 12.66 -11.69 19.61
N SER A 224 13.68 -11.69 20.47
CA SER A 224 13.48 -11.68 21.93
C SER A 224 14.10 -10.42 22.54
N PRO A 225 13.35 -9.62 23.32
CA PRO A 225 13.91 -8.49 24.08
C PRO A 225 14.95 -9.00 25.07
N GLY A 226 16.16 -8.44 25.03
CA GLY A 226 17.32 -8.96 25.77
C GLY A 226 17.14 -8.96 27.30
N MET A 227 17.41 -10.13 27.92
CA MET A 227 17.81 -10.44 29.31
C MET A 227 17.23 -11.76 29.85
N SER A 228 16.46 -12.53 29.08
CA SER A 228 16.17 -13.92 29.49
C SER A 228 17.31 -14.84 29.05
N THR A 229 17.99 -15.46 30.01
CA THR A 229 18.93 -16.58 29.87
C THR A 229 18.28 -17.86 29.31
N ARG A 230 17.10 -17.78 28.68
CA ARG A 230 16.47 -18.91 28.03
C ARG A 230 17.04 -19.04 26.62
N PRO A 231 17.65 -20.18 26.27
CA PRO A 231 18.02 -20.46 24.89
C PRO A 231 16.79 -20.33 24.00
N CYS A 232 17.00 -19.87 22.76
CA CYS A 232 15.96 -19.83 21.70
C CYS A 232 15.24 -21.18 21.54
N ASP A 233 15.87 -22.27 22.00
CA ASP A 233 15.39 -23.65 22.04
C ASP A 233 14.15 -23.88 22.94
N ALA A 234 13.75 -22.90 23.75
CA ALA A 234 12.61 -23.03 24.68
C ALA A 234 11.25 -22.62 24.09
N VAL A 235 11.18 -22.17 22.83
CA VAL A 235 9.93 -21.76 22.16
C VAL A 235 9.44 -22.93 21.29
N ASN A 236 8.40 -23.65 21.72
CA ASN A 236 7.86 -24.77 20.97
C ASN A 236 7.01 -24.29 19.77
N LEU A 237 7.68 -24.01 18.65
CA LEU A 237 7.04 -23.61 17.38
C LEU A 237 6.48 -24.80 16.58
N GLY A 238 6.50 -26.01 17.14
CA GLY A 238 6.00 -27.23 16.49
C GLY A 238 6.61 -27.45 15.10
N PRO A 239 5.80 -27.62 14.04
CA PRO A 239 6.29 -27.87 12.67
C PRO A 239 7.17 -26.77 12.08
N LEU A 240 7.12 -25.55 12.62
CA LEU A 240 7.87 -24.39 12.11
C LEU A 240 9.30 -24.31 12.66
N ALA A 241 9.63 -25.12 13.67
CA ALA A 241 10.96 -25.16 14.27
C ALA A 241 12.06 -25.50 13.23
N SER A 242 11.73 -26.33 12.23
CA SER A 242 12.67 -26.69 11.15
C SER A 242 13.06 -25.52 10.25
N ASN A 243 12.27 -24.44 10.24
CA ASN A 243 12.44 -23.29 9.36
C ASN A 243 13.06 -22.08 10.08
N MET A 244 13.50 -22.26 11.33
CA MET A 244 14.13 -21.20 12.11
C MET A 244 15.50 -20.80 11.55
N LYS A 245 15.70 -19.49 11.44
CA LYS A 245 16.96 -18.86 11.05
C LYS A 245 17.34 -17.78 12.06
N THR A 246 18.63 -17.64 12.33
CA THR A 246 19.19 -16.55 13.14
C THR A 246 19.29 -15.24 12.35
N THR A 247 19.18 -15.31 11.03
CA THR A 247 19.16 -14.14 10.14
C THR A 247 18.23 -14.43 8.96
N ILE A 248 17.32 -13.50 8.68
CA ILE A 248 16.41 -13.59 7.53
C ILE A 248 16.57 -12.36 6.62
N ARG A 249 16.19 -12.50 5.35
CA ARG A 249 16.17 -11.38 4.41
C ARG A 249 14.73 -11.01 4.06
N ASN A 250 14.32 -9.79 4.40
CA ASN A 250 13.02 -9.24 4.05
C ASN A 250 13.19 -8.02 3.13
N LEU A 251 12.63 -8.09 1.91
CA LEU A 251 12.70 -7.00 0.90
C LEU A 251 14.11 -6.43 0.65
N GLY A 252 15.14 -7.27 0.80
CA GLY A 252 16.54 -6.89 0.61
C GLY A 252 17.26 -6.40 1.88
N VAL A 253 16.57 -6.31 3.02
CA VAL A 253 17.14 -6.02 4.33
C VAL A 253 17.40 -7.31 5.10
N GLN A 254 18.61 -7.46 5.63
CA GLN A 254 18.97 -8.55 6.52
C GLN A 254 18.63 -8.19 7.97
N LEU A 255 17.87 -9.04 8.63
CA LEU A 255 17.46 -8.92 10.03
C LEU A 255 18.09 -10.07 10.81
N ASP A 256 18.92 -9.76 11.80
CA ASP A 256 19.44 -10.74 12.74
C ASP A 256 18.54 -10.85 13.98
N SER A 257 18.58 -12.00 14.64
CA SER A 257 17.71 -12.30 15.78
C SER A 257 17.97 -11.40 17.00
N ALA A 258 19.15 -10.76 17.05
CA ALA A 258 19.53 -9.80 18.07
C ALA A 258 19.31 -8.34 17.65
N LEU A 259 18.76 -8.10 16.45
CA LEU A 259 18.54 -6.77 15.86
C LEU A 259 19.77 -5.85 15.92
N LYS A 260 20.97 -6.40 15.74
CA LYS A 260 22.23 -5.65 15.71
C LYS A 260 22.50 -4.99 14.35
N PHE A 261 21.89 -5.48 13.27
CA PHE A 261 22.00 -4.99 11.89
C PHE A 261 23.43 -4.96 11.29
N ASP A 262 24.44 -5.51 11.97
CA ASP A 262 25.83 -5.49 11.53
C ASP A 262 26.02 -6.08 10.13
N ALA A 263 25.37 -7.21 9.83
CA ALA A 263 25.45 -7.87 8.53
C ALA A 263 24.84 -7.00 7.41
N GLN A 264 23.69 -6.36 7.68
CA GLN A 264 23.04 -5.44 6.76
C GLN A 264 23.91 -4.22 6.49
N ILE A 265 24.45 -3.60 7.54
CA ILE A 265 25.33 -2.42 7.42
C ILE A 265 26.54 -2.77 6.56
N ASN A 266 27.20 -3.90 6.86
CA ASN A 266 28.34 -4.36 6.07
C ASN A 266 27.97 -4.62 4.61
N GLN A 267 26.82 -5.22 4.33
CA GLN A 267 26.36 -5.47 2.95
C GLN A 267 26.10 -4.15 2.19
N VAL A 268 25.44 -3.18 2.83
CA VAL A 268 25.17 -1.86 2.24
C VAL A 268 26.49 -1.12 1.96
N VAL A 269 27.41 -1.10 2.93
CA VAL A 269 28.73 -0.47 2.79
C VAL A 269 29.52 -1.11 1.64
N GLN A 270 29.56 -2.45 1.56
CA GLN A 270 30.24 -3.16 0.46
C GLN A 270 29.62 -2.81 -0.91
N SER A 271 28.29 -2.75 -0.99
CA SER A 271 27.58 -2.36 -2.22
C SER A 271 27.91 -0.93 -2.65
N CYS A 272 27.96 0.02 -1.70
CA CYS A 272 28.36 1.41 -1.97
C CYS A 272 29.80 1.48 -2.50
N PHE A 273 30.76 0.82 -1.84
CA PHE A 273 32.15 0.79 -2.30
C PHE A 273 32.31 0.11 -3.66
N PHE A 274 31.55 -0.94 -3.94
CA PHE A 274 31.56 -1.59 -5.24
C PHE A 274 31.13 -0.64 -6.36
N ASN A 275 30.06 0.13 -6.15
CA ASN A 275 29.60 1.13 -7.10
C ASN A 275 30.60 2.28 -7.25
N LEU A 276 31.19 2.77 -6.15
CA LEU A 276 32.24 3.79 -6.21
C LEU A 276 33.45 3.34 -7.06
N ARG A 277 33.87 2.07 -6.93
CA ARG A 277 34.94 1.50 -7.79
C ARG A 277 34.55 1.44 -9.26
N ARG A 278 33.27 1.21 -9.59
CA ARG A 278 32.76 1.27 -10.97
C ARG A 278 32.75 2.70 -11.49
N LEU A 279 32.31 3.66 -10.69
CA LEU A 279 32.31 5.08 -11.05
C LEU A 279 33.72 5.63 -11.26
N ALA A 280 34.69 5.15 -10.49
CA ALA A 280 36.10 5.51 -10.67
C ALA A 280 36.65 5.18 -12.07
N ARG A 281 36.09 4.16 -12.75
CA ARG A 281 36.51 3.77 -14.12
C ARG A 281 35.99 4.72 -15.20
N ILE A 282 34.82 5.31 -14.99
CA ILE A 282 34.19 6.26 -15.93
C ILE A 282 34.49 7.71 -15.57
N LYS A 283 35.18 7.95 -14.44
CA LYS A 283 35.66 9.27 -14.00
C LYS A 283 36.33 10.09 -15.12
N PRO A 284 37.18 9.52 -16.00
CA PRO A 284 37.82 10.30 -17.07
C PRO A 284 36.84 10.82 -18.14
N LEU A 285 35.64 10.26 -18.20
CA LEU A 285 34.63 10.55 -19.22
C LEU A 285 33.58 11.58 -18.74
N LEU A 286 33.61 11.95 -17.46
CA LEU A 286 32.58 12.77 -16.83
C LEU A 286 33.17 14.08 -16.29
N SER A 287 32.44 15.18 -16.48
CA SER A 287 32.73 16.44 -15.79
C SER A 287 32.51 16.28 -14.28
N ARG A 288 33.11 17.17 -13.47
CA ARG A 288 32.97 17.15 -12.01
C ARG A 288 31.50 17.13 -11.55
N VAL A 289 30.66 17.94 -12.18
CA VAL A 289 29.22 18.06 -11.86
C VAL A 289 28.47 16.77 -12.19
N HIS A 290 28.74 16.15 -13.34
CA HIS A 290 28.11 14.88 -13.70
C HIS A 290 28.60 13.72 -12.83
N LEU A 291 29.87 13.70 -12.44
CA LEU A 291 30.41 12.71 -11.53
C LEU A 291 29.75 12.81 -10.14
N GLU A 292 29.54 14.03 -9.64
CA GLU A 292 28.83 14.27 -8.39
C GLU A 292 27.38 13.79 -8.46
N THR A 293 26.66 14.14 -9.53
CA THR A 293 25.28 13.69 -9.76
C THR A 293 25.17 12.17 -9.81
N VAL A 294 26.05 11.50 -10.55
CA VAL A 294 26.05 10.04 -10.66
C VAL A 294 26.47 9.39 -9.33
N THR A 295 27.39 9.98 -8.59
CA THR A 295 27.77 9.46 -7.26
C THR A 295 26.59 9.54 -6.29
N HIS A 296 25.88 10.66 -6.25
CA HIS A 296 24.66 10.79 -5.46
C HIS A 296 23.59 9.79 -5.92
N ALA A 297 23.33 9.67 -7.22
CA ALA A 297 22.32 8.74 -7.75
C ALA A 297 22.60 7.27 -7.37
N PHE A 298 23.86 6.84 -7.36
CA PHE A 298 24.21 5.42 -7.11
C PHE A 298 24.49 5.09 -5.64
N VAL A 299 24.99 6.03 -4.86
CA VAL A 299 25.30 5.82 -3.43
C VAL A 299 24.13 6.21 -2.54
N LEU A 300 23.52 7.38 -2.79
CA LEU A 300 22.43 7.89 -1.96
C LEU A 300 21.17 7.02 -2.11
N SER A 301 20.85 6.55 -3.33
CA SER A 301 19.71 5.63 -3.54
C SER A 301 19.79 4.33 -2.72
N ARG A 302 21.00 3.85 -2.41
CA ARG A 302 21.20 2.63 -1.61
C ARG A 302 21.11 2.89 -0.10
N LEU A 303 21.56 4.07 0.34
CA LEU A 303 21.40 4.52 1.71
C LEU A 303 19.93 4.87 1.99
N ASP A 304 19.29 5.64 1.11
CA ASP A 304 17.90 6.08 1.23
C ASP A 304 16.90 4.92 1.18
N TYR A 305 17.13 3.91 0.34
CA TYR A 305 16.26 2.72 0.31
C TYR A 305 16.22 2.01 1.67
N CYS A 306 17.38 1.89 2.33
CA CYS A 306 17.44 1.26 3.66
C CYS A 306 16.88 2.21 4.73
N ASN A 307 17.17 3.50 4.67
CA ASN A 307 16.66 4.51 5.60
C ASN A 307 15.13 4.61 5.55
N ALA A 308 14.51 4.54 4.36
CA ALA A 308 13.06 4.56 4.19
C ALA A 308 12.35 3.41 4.92
N LEU A 309 13.01 2.26 5.10
CA LEU A 309 12.48 1.12 5.85
C LEU A 309 12.66 1.28 7.37
N TYR A 310 13.57 2.14 7.83
CA TYR A 310 13.82 2.41 9.25
C TYR A 310 13.03 3.61 9.79
N VAL A 311 12.55 4.52 8.92
CA VAL A 311 11.78 5.71 9.33
C VAL A 311 10.47 5.36 10.06
N SER A 312 9.91 4.16 9.85
CA SER A 312 8.71 3.69 10.56
C SER A 312 8.98 3.07 11.94
N LEU A 313 10.25 2.93 12.35
CA LEU A 313 10.63 2.48 13.68
C LEU A 313 10.93 3.72 14.53
N SER A 314 9.91 4.26 15.20
CA SER A 314 10.12 5.30 16.22
C SER A 314 11.06 4.76 17.30
N GLN A 315 12.15 5.49 17.57
CA GLN A 315 13.04 5.26 18.72
C GLN A 315 12.29 5.36 20.04
#